data_AF-A0A7W4D7B7-F1
#
_entry.id   AF-A0A7W4D7B7-F1
#
_cell.length_a   1.000
_cell.length_b   1.000
_cell.length_c   1.000
_cell.angle_alpha   90.00
_cell.angle_beta   90.00
_cell.angle_gamma   90.00
#
_symmetry.space_group_name_H-M   'P 1'
#
loop_
_entity.id
_entity.type
_entity.pdbx_description
1 polymer ?
#
loop_
_entity_poly.entity_id
_entity_poly.type
_entity_poly.pdbx_seq_one_letter_code
_entity_poly.pdbx_strand_id
1 'polypeptide(L)'
;MTLHGLLGDVLAQLRPTEQTMPEAPQTPAWIAERITSVAGMLVLNRADLADQVQLVLQIAGALCREGRTSVRTLAQKHGWPPPLIQRARRALSMIAGLEQLGRSWAPDPVGTTATIPVWNGRQRWLLATSLELHSARGKDAINRCKSSRPLVMKVARHDAGNADGATGRGVRTSHETVARQLGVSRDAVRHARYVLEAIGMSVTVVQGRYLTADERVAAHAHHGGLQRRIASTRHLTMPRGMARTVARHLPRSGSVRPTALESSNSPRRAGTSKRRPKLPPIPLAWQKLAAQVVTVLPHLGQRHLGNLARGLMRLPIDPTNWTGPRLVRLIELNNREKGMTQPESVRSTLGLFLHQVHACLAWTNRDPNGDRETRRIGGSGLASAAQPYERGAGADPRAIEIAGRLYLPN
;
A
#
# COMPACT_ATOMS: atom_id res chain seq x y z
N MET A 1 -33.50 -79.50 23.95
CA MET A 1 -32.02 -79.62 24.02
C MET A 1 -31.49 -79.08 22.69
N THR A 2 -30.67 -78.05 22.59
CA THR A 2 -29.72 -77.47 23.55
C THR A 2 -29.45 -76.01 23.16
N LEU A 3 -29.29 -75.14 24.16
CA LEU A 3 -28.74 -73.79 24.03
C LEU A 3 -27.30 -73.87 23.48
N HIS A 4 -27.00 -73.31 22.29
CA HIS A 4 -25.63 -72.90 21.91
C HIS A 4 -25.58 -72.09 20.59
N GLY A 5 -26.48 -71.11 20.39
CA GLY A 5 -26.48 -70.30 19.15
C GLY A 5 -26.68 -68.79 19.31
N LEU A 6 -27.01 -68.29 20.50
CA LEU A 6 -27.38 -66.88 20.73
C LEU A 6 -26.29 -66.09 21.49
N LEU A 7 -25.03 -66.38 21.22
CA LEU A 7 -23.86 -65.66 21.77
C LEU A 7 -22.76 -65.40 20.72
N GLY A 8 -23.12 -65.41 19.43
CA GLY A 8 -22.23 -65.04 18.32
C GLY A 8 -22.39 -63.60 17.82
N ASP A 9 -23.52 -62.94 18.10
CA ASP A 9 -23.89 -61.68 17.43
C ASP A 9 -23.75 -60.41 18.27
N VAL A 10 -23.22 -60.50 19.50
CA VAL A 10 -23.10 -59.32 20.39
C VAL A 10 -21.65 -58.82 20.54
N LEU A 11 -20.64 -59.56 20.06
CA LEU A 11 -19.23 -59.16 20.14
C LEU A 11 -18.61 -58.67 18.81
N ALA A 12 -19.41 -58.50 17.75
CA ALA A 12 -18.96 -57.84 16.51
C ALA A 12 -19.29 -56.33 16.47
N GLN A 13 -19.93 -55.77 17.50
CA GLN A 13 -20.40 -54.37 17.54
C GLN A 13 -19.57 -53.41 18.42
N LEU A 14 -18.35 -53.78 18.81
CA LEU A 14 -17.46 -52.86 19.54
C LEU A 14 -16.04 -52.89 18.94
N ARG A 15 -15.93 -52.57 17.64
CA ARG A 15 -14.72 -51.89 17.18
C ARG A 15 -14.89 -50.41 17.54
N PRO A 16 -13.97 -49.78 18.29
CA PRO A 16 -13.95 -48.33 18.33
C PRO A 16 -13.79 -47.85 16.90
N THR A 17 -14.79 -47.14 16.40
CA THR A 17 -14.67 -46.30 15.20
C THR A 17 -13.34 -45.56 15.32
N GLU A 18 -12.39 -45.89 14.45
CA GLU A 18 -11.37 -44.94 14.05
C GLU A 18 -12.14 -43.72 13.57
N GLN A 19 -12.28 -42.75 14.47
CA GLN A 19 -12.59 -41.39 14.10
C GLN A 19 -11.45 -40.97 13.21
N THR A 20 -11.62 -41.16 11.89
CA THR A 20 -10.88 -40.42 10.87
C THR A 20 -11.00 -38.96 11.28
N MET A 21 -9.94 -38.43 11.91
CA MET A 21 -9.82 -37.01 12.15
C MET A 21 -10.06 -36.32 10.81
N PRO A 22 -10.86 -35.23 10.75
CA PRO A 22 -11.02 -34.50 9.51
C PRO A 22 -9.64 -34.01 9.07
N GLU A 23 -9.15 -34.57 7.97
CA GLU A 23 -7.88 -34.21 7.36
C GLU A 23 -7.78 -32.68 7.28
N ALA A 24 -6.78 -32.11 7.94
CA ALA A 24 -6.61 -30.67 8.02
C ALA A 24 -6.61 -30.11 6.60
N PRO A 25 -7.41 -29.10 6.29
CA PRO A 25 -7.86 -28.93 4.92
C PRO A 25 -6.72 -28.30 4.09
N GLN A 26 -6.05 -29.14 3.28
CA GLN A 26 -4.75 -28.88 2.66
C GLN A 26 -4.73 -27.56 1.88
N THR A 27 -3.86 -26.62 2.27
CA THR A 27 -3.69 -25.35 1.56
C THR A 27 -2.95 -25.62 0.24
N PRO A 28 -3.48 -25.18 -0.92
CA PRO A 28 -2.80 -25.35 -2.21
C PRO A 28 -1.34 -24.91 -2.16
N ALA A 29 -0.42 -25.68 -2.78
CA ALA A 29 1.02 -25.44 -2.71
C ALA A 29 1.41 -24.02 -3.14
N TRP A 30 0.81 -23.50 -4.21
CA TRP A 30 1.07 -22.14 -4.69
C TRP A 30 0.67 -21.06 -3.67
N ILE A 31 -0.33 -21.30 -2.82
CA ILE A 31 -0.70 -20.39 -1.72
C ILE A 31 0.34 -20.48 -0.61
N ALA A 32 0.74 -21.70 -0.26
CA ALA A 32 1.75 -21.93 0.75
C ALA A 32 3.07 -21.24 0.38
N GLU A 33 3.56 -21.45 -0.84
CA GLU A 33 4.76 -20.80 -1.38
C GLU A 33 4.72 -19.28 -1.30
N ARG A 34 3.57 -18.66 -1.61
CA ARG A 34 3.43 -17.20 -1.54
C ARG A 34 3.44 -16.68 -0.10
N ILE A 35 2.79 -17.40 0.82
CA ILE A 35 2.74 -17.04 2.24
C ILE A 35 4.13 -17.21 2.88
N THR A 36 4.82 -18.31 2.58
CA THR A 36 6.14 -18.63 3.16
C THR A 36 7.30 -17.94 2.44
N SER A 37 7.08 -17.30 1.29
CA SER A 37 8.08 -16.46 0.63
C SER A 37 8.57 -15.33 1.53
N VAL A 38 9.79 -14.82 1.29
CA VAL A 38 10.36 -13.67 2.04
C VAL A 38 9.41 -12.46 2.03
N ALA A 39 8.82 -12.16 0.88
CA ALA A 39 7.85 -11.07 0.75
C ALA A 39 6.56 -11.34 1.56
N GLY A 40 6.06 -12.58 1.53
CA GLY A 40 4.91 -13.01 2.32
C GLY A 40 5.15 -12.90 3.82
N MET A 41 6.28 -13.42 4.31
CA MET A 41 6.67 -13.35 5.71
C MET A 41 6.88 -11.92 6.20
N LEU A 42 7.42 -11.01 5.37
CA LEU A 42 7.50 -9.58 5.72
C LEU A 42 6.12 -8.94 5.90
N VAL A 43 5.14 -9.32 5.08
CA VAL A 43 3.75 -8.85 5.23
C VAL A 43 3.11 -9.42 6.50
N LEU A 44 3.33 -10.70 6.80
CA LEU A 44 2.83 -11.33 8.03
C LEU A 44 3.46 -10.74 9.29
N ASN A 45 4.76 -10.46 9.27
CA ASN A 45 5.46 -9.85 10.39
C ASN A 45 4.90 -8.44 10.69
N ARG A 46 4.70 -7.61 9.65
CA ARG A 46 4.05 -6.29 9.81
C ARG A 46 2.61 -6.37 10.32
N ALA A 47 1.95 -7.50 10.11
CA ALA A 47 0.58 -7.74 10.54
C ALA A 47 0.48 -8.44 11.90
N ASP A 48 1.61 -8.72 12.57
CA ASP A 48 1.67 -9.45 13.84
C ASP A 48 1.04 -10.86 13.73
N LEU A 49 1.43 -11.57 12.67
CA LEU A 49 0.95 -12.90 12.30
C LEU A 49 2.07 -13.90 12.02
N ALA A 50 3.34 -13.54 12.23
CA ALA A 50 4.49 -14.41 11.94
C ALA A 50 4.47 -15.70 12.78
N ASP A 51 4.05 -15.64 14.04
CA ASP A 51 3.92 -16.82 14.91
C ASP A 51 2.65 -17.65 14.63
N GLN A 52 1.79 -17.16 13.73
CA GLN A 52 0.50 -17.76 13.38
C GLN A 52 0.45 -18.25 11.92
N VAL A 53 1.61 -18.46 11.28
CA VAL A 53 1.70 -18.85 9.86
C VAL A 53 0.85 -20.08 9.55
N GLN A 54 0.84 -21.10 10.41
CA GLN A 54 0.06 -22.31 10.19
C GLN A 54 -1.46 -22.03 10.16
N LEU A 55 -1.93 -21.16 11.05
CA LEU A 55 -3.32 -20.74 11.08
C LEU A 55 -3.66 -19.83 9.90
N VAL A 56 -2.74 -18.97 9.47
CA VAL A 56 -2.88 -18.15 8.26
C VAL A 56 -2.97 -19.05 7.01
N LEU A 57 -2.17 -20.11 6.92
CA LEU A 57 -2.26 -21.11 5.86
C LEU A 57 -3.62 -21.79 5.85
N GLN A 58 -4.13 -22.24 7.00
CA GLN A 58 -5.46 -22.84 7.13
C GLN A 58 -6.57 -21.87 6.72
N ILE A 59 -6.49 -20.61 7.16
CA ILE A 59 -7.43 -19.55 6.78
C ILE A 59 -7.35 -19.31 5.26
N ALA A 60 -6.16 -19.23 4.67
CA ALA A 60 -5.99 -19.02 3.24
C ALA A 60 -6.54 -20.18 2.41
N GLY A 61 -6.30 -21.42 2.84
CA GLY A 61 -6.88 -22.62 2.23
C GLY A 61 -8.40 -22.64 2.33
N ALA A 62 -8.96 -22.31 3.49
CA ALA A 62 -10.41 -22.20 3.67
C ALA A 62 -11.01 -21.07 2.83
N LEU A 63 -10.36 -19.90 2.74
CA LEU A 63 -10.80 -18.80 1.88
C LEU A 63 -10.74 -19.19 0.40
N CYS A 64 -9.73 -19.96 -0.01
CA CYS A 64 -9.62 -20.45 -1.38
C CYS A 64 -10.78 -21.38 -1.75
N ARG A 65 -11.05 -22.39 -0.92
CA ARG A 65 -12.13 -23.37 -1.15
C ARG A 65 -13.53 -22.79 -0.93
N GLU A 66 -13.72 -22.12 0.20
CA GLU A 66 -15.03 -21.66 0.65
C GLU A 66 -15.40 -20.30 0.08
N GLY A 67 -14.44 -19.54 -0.45
CA GLY A 67 -14.65 -18.26 -1.12
C GLY A 67 -14.78 -17.08 -0.17
N ARG A 68 -15.57 -16.08 -0.57
CA ARG A 68 -15.91 -14.91 0.26
C ARG A 68 -16.96 -15.29 1.32
N THR A 69 -16.62 -16.22 2.20
CA THR A 69 -17.39 -16.55 3.40
C THR A 69 -17.21 -15.42 4.42
N SER A 70 -18.26 -15.10 5.18
CA SER A 70 -18.17 -14.05 6.19
C SER A 70 -17.20 -14.47 7.30
N VAL A 71 -16.55 -13.50 7.94
CA VAL A 71 -15.68 -13.76 9.10
C VAL A 71 -16.43 -14.53 10.18
N ARG A 72 -17.70 -14.17 10.40
CA ARG A 72 -18.59 -14.84 11.37
C ARG A 72 -18.84 -16.30 11.02
N THR A 73 -19.08 -16.59 9.74
CA THR A 73 -19.31 -17.97 9.26
C THR A 73 -18.04 -18.82 9.36
N LEU A 74 -16.88 -18.25 9.03
CA LEU A 74 -15.59 -18.95 9.19
C LEU A 74 -15.27 -19.23 10.67
N ALA A 75 -15.51 -18.24 11.53
CA ALA A 75 -15.34 -18.39 12.97
C ALA A 75 -16.27 -19.49 13.53
N GLN A 76 -17.54 -19.49 13.13
CA GLN A 76 -18.51 -20.50 13.58
C GLN A 76 -18.18 -21.90 13.07
N LYS A 77 -17.69 -22.01 11.82
CA LYS A 77 -17.42 -23.31 11.19
C LYS A 77 -16.10 -23.93 11.67
N HIS A 78 -15.05 -23.13 11.84
CA HIS A 78 -13.69 -23.59 12.10
C HIS A 78 -13.19 -23.28 13.51
N GLY A 79 -13.99 -22.59 14.35
CA GLY A 79 -13.62 -22.23 15.71
C GLY A 79 -12.54 -21.14 15.83
N TRP A 80 -12.20 -20.46 14.74
CA TRP A 80 -11.12 -19.46 14.73
C TRP A 80 -11.56 -18.09 15.26
N PRO A 81 -10.68 -17.32 15.92
CA PRO A 81 -11.02 -15.98 16.42
C PRO A 81 -11.36 -15.00 15.28
N PRO A 82 -12.53 -14.32 15.30
CA PRO A 82 -12.90 -13.30 14.32
C PRO A 82 -11.85 -12.21 14.03
N PRO A 83 -11.18 -11.60 15.03
CA PRO A 83 -10.18 -10.57 14.77
C PRO A 83 -8.97 -11.13 14.00
N LEU A 84 -8.59 -12.38 14.28
CA LEU A 84 -7.48 -13.07 13.64
C LEU A 84 -7.79 -13.34 12.17
N ILE A 85 -8.98 -13.87 11.87
CA ILE A 85 -9.45 -14.04 10.48
C ILE A 85 -9.41 -12.71 9.73
N GLN A 86 -9.83 -11.61 10.37
CA GLN A 86 -9.85 -10.30 9.74
C GLN A 86 -8.42 -9.76 9.46
N ARG A 87 -7.48 -9.92 10.40
CA ARG A 87 -6.06 -9.58 10.18
C ARG A 87 -5.45 -10.43 9.08
N ALA A 88 -5.65 -11.75 9.13
CA ALA A 88 -5.15 -12.69 8.13
C ALA A 88 -5.65 -12.34 6.73
N ARG A 89 -6.95 -12.05 6.56
CA ARG A 89 -7.51 -11.60 5.28
C ARG A 89 -6.87 -10.32 4.76
N ARG A 90 -6.61 -9.35 5.62
CA ARG A 90 -5.91 -8.11 5.23
C ARG A 90 -4.47 -8.41 4.81
N ALA A 91 -3.75 -9.21 5.58
CA ALA A 91 -2.37 -9.59 5.28
C ALA A 91 -2.28 -10.35 3.95
N LEU A 92 -3.10 -11.38 3.76
CA LEU A 92 -3.20 -12.15 2.51
C LEU A 92 -3.52 -11.24 1.31
N SER A 93 -4.38 -10.24 1.47
CA SER A 93 -4.68 -9.28 0.39
C SER A 93 -3.53 -8.36 0.01
N MET A 94 -2.48 -8.28 0.83
CA MET A 94 -1.26 -7.51 0.57
C MET A 94 -0.13 -8.37 0.00
N ILE A 95 -0.27 -9.70 0.03
CA ILE A 95 0.69 -10.62 -0.57
C ILE A 95 0.37 -10.74 -2.05
N ALA A 96 1.37 -10.44 -2.89
CA ALA A 96 1.22 -10.48 -4.34
C ALA A 96 0.74 -11.87 -4.81
N GLY A 97 -0.33 -11.90 -5.60
CA GLY A 97 -0.97 -13.12 -6.09
C GLY A 97 -2.02 -13.74 -5.17
N LEU A 98 -2.17 -13.24 -3.93
CA LEU A 98 -3.19 -13.70 -2.97
C LEU A 98 -4.32 -12.68 -2.77
N GLU A 99 -4.34 -11.59 -3.54
CA GLU A 99 -5.33 -10.52 -3.43
C GLU A 99 -6.76 -11.02 -3.71
N GLN A 100 -6.88 -12.17 -4.38
CA GLN A 100 -8.12 -12.70 -4.92
C GLN A 100 -8.48 -14.12 -4.46
N LEU A 101 -7.88 -14.62 -3.36
CA LEU A 101 -8.22 -15.92 -2.78
C LEU A 101 -9.74 -16.19 -2.78
N GLY A 102 -10.19 -17.20 -3.53
CA GLY A 102 -11.61 -17.56 -3.65
C GLY A 102 -11.97 -18.60 -4.73
N ARG A 103 -13.28 -18.88 -4.81
CA ARG A 103 -13.95 -19.95 -5.62
C ARG A 103 -13.86 -19.80 -7.16
N SER A 104 -13.20 -18.78 -7.68
CA SER A 104 -13.21 -18.49 -9.11
C SER A 104 -11.82 -18.19 -9.60
N TRP A 105 -11.32 -19.05 -10.46
CA TRP A 105 -10.12 -18.84 -11.25
C TRP A 105 -10.46 -18.05 -12.52
N ALA A 106 -9.56 -17.17 -12.94
CA ALA A 106 -9.60 -16.57 -14.26
C ALA A 106 -8.16 -16.28 -14.67
N PRO A 107 -7.83 -16.40 -15.97
CA PRO A 107 -6.50 -16.06 -16.43
C PRO A 107 -6.25 -14.58 -16.16
N ASP A 108 -4.98 -14.24 -15.93
CA ASP A 108 -4.60 -12.84 -15.86
C ASP A 108 -4.84 -12.18 -17.23
N PRO A 109 -5.34 -10.94 -17.24
CA PRO A 109 -5.58 -10.22 -18.49
C PRO A 109 -4.24 -10.05 -19.22
N VAL A 110 -4.06 -10.78 -20.32
CA VAL A 110 -2.89 -10.65 -21.19
C VAL A 110 -2.99 -9.32 -21.93
N GLY A 111 -2.17 -8.33 -21.57
CA GLY A 111 -2.12 -7.03 -22.24
C GLY A 111 -2.11 -5.79 -21.34
N THR A 112 -2.13 -4.62 -21.99
CA THR A 112 -1.74 -3.29 -21.49
C THR A 112 -2.68 -2.70 -20.44
N THR A 113 -2.79 -3.32 -19.27
CA THR A 113 -3.47 -2.71 -18.12
C THR A 113 -2.80 -1.40 -17.69
N ALA A 114 -1.54 -1.17 -18.09
CA ALA A 114 -0.79 0.05 -17.82
C ALA A 114 -1.42 1.34 -18.39
N THR A 115 -2.16 1.26 -19.51
CA THR A 115 -2.78 2.44 -20.13
C THR A 115 -4.10 2.84 -19.47
N ILE A 116 -4.76 1.90 -18.78
CA ILE A 116 -6.04 2.14 -18.10
C ILE A 116 -5.78 2.91 -16.80
N PRO A 117 -6.27 4.16 -16.67
CA PRO A 117 -6.09 4.95 -15.45
C PRO A 117 -6.68 4.21 -14.25
N VAL A 118 -5.90 4.11 -13.18
CA VAL A 118 -6.40 3.61 -11.89
C VAL A 118 -7.35 4.62 -11.26
N TRP A 119 -8.30 4.12 -10.46
CA TRP A 119 -9.14 5.01 -9.65
C TRP A 119 -8.31 5.67 -8.53
N ASN A 120 -8.83 6.72 -7.91
CA ASN A 120 -8.17 7.43 -6.80
C ASN A 120 -8.82 7.13 -5.44
N GLY A 121 -9.43 5.95 -5.33
CA GLY A 121 -10.12 5.42 -4.15
C GLY A 121 -11.63 5.25 -4.35
N ARG A 122 -12.19 4.24 -3.66
CA ARG A 122 -13.59 3.81 -3.76
C ARG A 122 -14.61 4.95 -3.60
N GLN A 123 -14.49 5.77 -2.55
CA GLN A 123 -15.45 6.85 -2.28
C GLN A 123 -15.45 7.91 -3.38
N ARG A 124 -14.26 8.30 -3.84
CA ARG A 124 -14.11 9.29 -4.92
C ARG A 124 -14.66 8.77 -6.24
N TRP A 125 -14.38 7.51 -6.56
CA TRP A 125 -14.92 6.85 -7.75
C TRP A 125 -16.46 6.78 -7.72
N LEU A 126 -17.06 6.45 -6.57
CA LEU A 126 -18.52 6.44 -6.42
C LEU A 126 -19.14 7.84 -6.56
N LEU A 127 -18.51 8.88 -6.02
CA LEU A 127 -18.96 10.26 -6.21
C LEU A 127 -18.88 10.66 -7.68
N ALA A 128 -17.75 10.38 -8.34
CA ALA A 128 -17.57 10.60 -9.77
C ALA A 128 -18.66 9.93 -10.60
N THR A 129 -18.93 8.65 -10.31
CA THR A 129 -19.98 7.89 -10.98
C THR A 129 -21.33 8.56 -10.79
N SER A 130 -21.65 8.99 -9.57
CA SER A 130 -22.91 9.70 -9.29
C SER A 130 -23.01 11.00 -10.09
N LEU A 131 -21.94 11.80 -10.16
CA LEU A 131 -21.91 13.05 -10.93
C LEU A 131 -22.09 12.79 -12.43
N GLU A 132 -21.39 11.80 -13.00
CA GLU A 132 -21.55 11.45 -14.41
C GLU A 132 -22.94 10.94 -14.74
N LEU A 133 -23.57 10.17 -13.85
CA LEU A 133 -24.97 9.76 -14.06
C LEU A 133 -25.95 10.95 -14.03
N HIS A 134 -25.56 12.12 -13.49
CA HIS A 134 -26.33 13.36 -13.59
C HIS A 134 -26.07 14.13 -14.89
N SER A 135 -24.95 13.88 -15.58
CA SER A 135 -24.60 14.56 -16.83
C SER A 135 -25.53 14.16 -17.98
N ALA A 136 -25.57 14.97 -19.03
CA ALA A 136 -26.34 14.64 -20.25
C ALA A 136 -25.90 13.30 -20.84
N ARG A 137 -24.59 13.03 -20.87
CA ARG A 137 -24.01 11.76 -21.29
C ARG A 137 -24.50 10.58 -20.43
N GLY A 138 -24.57 10.76 -19.10
CA GLY A 138 -25.07 9.72 -18.20
C GLY A 138 -26.55 9.42 -18.41
N LYS A 139 -27.38 10.46 -18.57
CA LYS A 139 -28.82 10.30 -18.86
C LYS A 139 -29.05 9.54 -20.16
N ASP A 140 -28.32 9.90 -21.21
CA ASP A 140 -28.36 9.22 -22.50
C ASP A 140 -27.92 7.75 -22.40
N ALA A 141 -26.80 7.47 -21.71
CA ALA A 141 -26.32 6.10 -21.50
C ALA A 141 -27.37 5.23 -20.76
N ILE A 142 -28.05 5.80 -19.76
CA ILE A 142 -29.11 5.11 -19.00
C ILE A 142 -30.29 4.74 -19.90
N ASN A 143 -30.72 5.68 -20.75
CA ASN A 143 -31.82 5.46 -21.69
C ASN A 143 -31.46 4.38 -22.71
N ARG A 144 -30.29 4.49 -23.35
CA ARG A 144 -29.80 3.51 -24.34
C ARG A 144 -29.67 2.11 -23.77
N CYS A 145 -29.18 1.99 -22.55
CA CYS A 145 -28.99 0.70 -21.90
C CYS A 145 -30.23 0.19 -21.15
N LYS A 146 -31.38 0.90 -21.21
CA LYS A 146 -32.63 0.52 -20.51
C LYS A 146 -32.38 0.20 -19.03
N SER A 147 -31.74 1.13 -18.32
CA SER A 147 -31.42 1.00 -16.90
C SER A 147 -31.98 2.16 -16.08
N SER A 148 -31.62 2.25 -14.80
CA SER A 148 -31.97 3.39 -13.94
C SER A 148 -30.80 3.81 -13.08
N ARG A 149 -30.72 5.11 -12.74
CA ARG A 149 -29.63 5.63 -11.91
C ARG A 149 -29.49 4.92 -10.56
N PRO A 150 -30.58 4.65 -9.80
CA PRO A 150 -30.46 3.97 -8.51
C PRO A 150 -29.88 2.56 -8.66
N LEU A 151 -30.29 1.83 -9.71
CA LEU A 151 -29.78 0.50 -10.01
C LEU A 151 -28.29 0.54 -10.40
N VAL A 152 -27.89 1.47 -11.28
CA VAL A 152 -26.49 1.65 -11.66
C VAL A 152 -25.64 1.95 -10.43
N MET A 153 -26.09 2.82 -9.53
CA MET A 153 -25.37 3.10 -8.29
C MET A 153 -25.32 1.92 -7.31
N LYS A 154 -26.38 1.08 -7.22
CA LYS A 154 -26.34 -0.16 -6.44
C LYS A 154 -25.28 -1.13 -6.98
N VAL A 155 -25.27 -1.36 -8.29
CA VAL A 155 -24.29 -2.23 -8.96
C VAL A 155 -22.87 -1.64 -8.85
N ALA A 156 -22.70 -0.33 -9.04
CA ALA A 156 -21.42 0.34 -8.90
C ALA A 156 -20.82 0.20 -7.48
N ARG A 157 -21.64 0.36 -6.43
CA ARG A 157 -21.20 0.15 -5.03
C ARG A 157 -20.77 -1.29 -4.76
N HIS A 158 -21.47 -2.24 -5.37
CA HIS A 158 -21.16 -3.65 -5.30
C HIS A 158 -19.83 -3.93 -6.00
N ASP A 159 -19.69 -3.56 -7.28
CA ASP A 159 -18.47 -3.78 -8.05
C ASP A 159 -17.26 -3.10 -7.40
N ALA A 160 -17.42 -1.87 -6.91
CA ALA A 160 -16.37 -1.15 -6.16
C ALA A 160 -16.02 -1.78 -4.81
N GLY A 161 -16.90 -2.59 -4.21
CA GLY A 161 -16.58 -3.39 -3.03
C GLY A 161 -15.80 -4.66 -3.35
N ASN A 162 -15.80 -5.09 -4.62
CA ASN A 162 -15.15 -6.31 -5.09
C ASN A 162 -13.88 -6.03 -5.91
N ALA A 163 -13.56 -4.76 -6.16
CA ALA A 163 -12.35 -4.30 -6.83
C ALA A 163 -11.15 -4.24 -5.87
N ASP A 164 -9.94 -4.31 -6.42
CA ASP A 164 -8.71 -4.01 -5.69
C ASP A 164 -8.77 -2.59 -5.10
N GLY A 165 -8.49 -2.47 -3.80
CA GLY A 165 -8.67 -1.22 -3.07
C GLY A 165 -7.74 -0.10 -3.55
N ALA A 166 -6.51 -0.45 -3.94
CA ALA A 166 -5.51 0.52 -4.36
C ALA A 166 -5.72 1.00 -5.80
N THR A 167 -6.09 0.09 -6.71
CA THR A 167 -6.08 0.34 -8.16
C THR A 167 -7.46 0.36 -8.81
N GLY A 168 -8.47 -0.26 -8.21
CA GLY A 168 -9.82 -0.40 -8.75
C GLY A 168 -9.97 -1.53 -9.75
N ARG A 169 -8.98 -2.40 -9.84
CA ARG A 169 -8.90 -3.48 -10.85
C ARG A 169 -9.45 -4.80 -10.33
N GLY A 170 -9.53 -5.80 -11.21
CA GLY A 170 -9.85 -7.18 -10.82
C GLY A 170 -11.30 -7.47 -10.43
N VAL A 171 -12.29 -6.68 -10.89
CA VAL A 171 -13.70 -7.00 -10.64
C VAL A 171 -14.11 -8.20 -11.51
N ARG A 172 -14.20 -9.39 -10.90
CA ARG A 172 -14.53 -10.67 -11.57
C ARG A 172 -15.89 -11.25 -11.17
N THR A 173 -16.82 -10.44 -10.65
CA THR A 173 -18.14 -10.92 -10.22
C THR A 173 -19.07 -11.21 -11.42
N SER A 174 -19.70 -12.39 -11.44
CA SER A 174 -20.69 -12.74 -12.48
C SER A 174 -21.96 -11.88 -12.36
N HIS A 175 -22.71 -11.73 -13.47
CA HIS A 175 -24.00 -11.04 -13.42
C HIS A 175 -24.99 -11.75 -12.50
N GLU A 176 -25.04 -13.10 -12.49
CA GLU A 176 -25.92 -13.85 -11.58
C GLU A 176 -25.58 -13.61 -10.11
N THR A 177 -24.27 -13.53 -9.79
CA THR A 177 -23.82 -13.33 -8.42
C THR A 177 -24.29 -11.98 -7.87
N VAL A 178 -24.09 -10.92 -8.66
CA VAL A 178 -24.54 -9.57 -8.27
C VAL A 178 -26.06 -9.48 -8.24
N ALA A 179 -26.74 -10.09 -9.20
CA ALA A 179 -28.21 -10.15 -9.26
C ALA A 179 -28.81 -10.77 -7.99
N ARG A 180 -28.31 -11.95 -7.61
CA ARG A 180 -28.72 -12.64 -6.38
C ARG A 180 -28.44 -11.83 -5.13
N GLN A 181 -27.29 -11.17 -5.04
CA GLN A 181 -26.90 -10.39 -3.86
C GLN A 181 -27.68 -9.06 -3.74
N LEU A 182 -28.13 -8.49 -4.85
CA LEU A 182 -28.86 -7.23 -4.87
C LEU A 182 -30.39 -7.42 -5.00
N GLY A 183 -30.88 -8.65 -5.17
CA GLY A 183 -32.30 -8.94 -5.38
C GLY A 183 -32.85 -8.38 -6.69
N VAL A 184 -32.06 -8.39 -7.77
CA VAL A 184 -32.44 -7.86 -9.09
C VAL A 184 -32.22 -8.92 -10.17
N SER A 185 -32.75 -8.71 -11.37
CA SER A 185 -32.54 -9.64 -12.48
C SER A 185 -31.10 -9.59 -13.02
N ARG A 186 -30.66 -10.70 -13.64
CA ARG A 186 -29.35 -10.79 -14.31
C ARG A 186 -29.19 -9.69 -15.37
N ASP A 187 -30.23 -9.47 -16.17
CA ASP A 187 -30.20 -8.48 -17.24
C ASP A 187 -30.17 -7.04 -16.71
N ALA A 188 -30.81 -6.77 -15.56
CA ALA A 188 -30.70 -5.48 -14.88
C ALA A 188 -29.24 -5.16 -14.50
N VAL A 189 -28.50 -6.15 -13.97
CA VAL A 189 -27.06 -5.99 -13.68
C VAL A 189 -26.25 -5.79 -14.96
N ARG A 190 -26.53 -6.58 -16.01
CA ARG A 190 -25.88 -6.43 -17.32
C ARG A 190 -26.05 -5.01 -17.87
N HIS A 191 -27.28 -4.52 -17.93
CA HIS A 191 -27.61 -3.17 -18.39
C HIS A 191 -26.92 -2.09 -17.54
N ALA A 192 -26.92 -2.24 -16.21
CA ALA A 192 -26.25 -1.31 -15.31
C ALA A 192 -24.73 -1.23 -15.58
N ARG A 193 -24.09 -2.38 -15.86
CA ARG A 193 -22.67 -2.41 -16.22
C ARG A 193 -22.40 -1.83 -17.61
N TYR A 194 -23.29 -2.01 -18.58
CA TYR A 194 -23.19 -1.32 -19.87
C TYR A 194 -23.26 0.20 -19.71
N VAL A 195 -24.09 0.71 -18.80
CA VAL A 195 -24.07 2.15 -18.48
C VAL A 195 -22.69 2.58 -17.96
N LEU A 196 -22.10 1.82 -17.02
CA LEU A 196 -20.77 2.14 -16.47
C LEU A 196 -19.67 2.15 -17.53
N GLU A 197 -19.73 1.23 -18.49
CA GLU A 197 -18.81 1.19 -19.64
C GLU A 197 -19.06 2.38 -20.59
N ALA A 198 -20.32 2.69 -20.92
CA ALA A 198 -20.68 3.80 -21.80
C ALA A 198 -20.27 5.18 -21.25
N ILE A 199 -20.32 5.37 -19.94
CA ILE A 199 -19.82 6.61 -19.28
C ILE A 199 -18.31 6.59 -19.02
N GLY A 200 -17.62 5.49 -19.35
CA GLY A 200 -16.16 5.36 -19.20
C GLY A 200 -15.68 5.17 -17.76
N MET A 201 -16.52 4.65 -16.87
CA MET A 201 -16.19 4.38 -15.46
C MET A 201 -15.75 2.94 -15.20
N SER A 202 -15.96 2.06 -16.16
CA SER A 202 -15.53 0.66 -16.14
C SER A 202 -15.01 0.26 -17.53
N VAL A 203 -14.03 -0.62 -17.57
CA VAL A 203 -13.54 -1.27 -18.80
C VAL A 203 -13.51 -2.77 -18.58
N THR A 204 -14.17 -3.53 -19.46
CA THR A 204 -14.01 -4.99 -19.49
C THR A 204 -12.73 -5.33 -20.24
N VAL A 205 -11.76 -5.91 -19.52
CA VAL A 205 -10.46 -6.32 -20.08
C VAL A 205 -10.44 -7.78 -20.54
N VAL A 206 -11.26 -8.62 -19.93
CA VAL A 206 -11.46 -10.02 -20.32
C VAL A 206 -12.94 -10.28 -20.35
N GLN A 207 -13.46 -10.74 -21.48
CA GLN A 207 -14.86 -11.15 -21.57
C GLN A 207 -15.07 -12.50 -20.91
N GLY A 208 -16.22 -12.66 -20.25
CA GLY A 208 -16.63 -13.93 -19.67
C GLY A 208 -16.85 -14.96 -20.77
N ARG A 209 -16.25 -16.13 -20.64
CA ARG A 209 -16.33 -17.23 -21.60
C ARG A 209 -16.25 -18.59 -20.92
N TYR A 210 -16.43 -19.65 -21.68
CA TYR A 210 -16.11 -20.99 -21.21
C TYR A 210 -14.60 -21.16 -21.06
N LEU A 211 -14.21 -21.92 -20.05
CA LEU A 211 -12.82 -22.34 -19.84
C LEU A 211 -12.45 -23.43 -20.85
N THR A 212 -11.24 -23.36 -21.40
CA THR A 212 -10.62 -24.46 -22.15
C THR A 212 -10.30 -25.65 -21.23
N ALA A 213 -9.90 -26.80 -21.79
CA ALA A 213 -9.53 -27.96 -20.98
C ALA A 213 -8.38 -27.64 -20.01
N ASP A 214 -7.29 -27.03 -20.51
CA ASP A 214 -6.13 -26.66 -19.71
C ASP A 214 -6.47 -25.64 -18.62
N GLU A 215 -7.33 -24.68 -18.95
CA GLU A 215 -7.81 -23.69 -18.00
C GLU A 215 -8.71 -24.29 -16.91
N ARG A 216 -9.44 -25.38 -17.20
CA ARG A 216 -10.19 -26.13 -16.18
C ARG A 216 -9.26 -26.89 -15.26
N VAL A 217 -8.17 -27.46 -15.78
CA VAL A 217 -7.11 -28.08 -14.96
C VAL A 217 -6.47 -27.03 -14.05
N ALA A 218 -6.14 -25.85 -14.59
CA ALA A 218 -5.60 -24.74 -13.80
C ALA A 218 -6.58 -24.23 -12.74
N ALA A 219 -7.87 -24.11 -13.09
CA ALA A 219 -8.92 -23.72 -12.14
C ALA A 219 -9.09 -24.78 -11.03
N HIS A 220 -9.09 -26.06 -11.40
CA HIS A 220 -9.16 -27.17 -10.46
C HIS A 220 -7.93 -27.20 -9.54
N ALA A 221 -6.73 -27.01 -10.07
CA ALA A 221 -5.52 -26.87 -9.27
C ALA A 221 -5.55 -25.64 -8.35
N HIS A 222 -6.19 -24.54 -8.78
CA HIS A 222 -6.28 -23.32 -7.99
C HIS A 222 -7.22 -23.46 -6.78
N HIS A 223 -8.42 -24.01 -6.95
CA HIS A 223 -9.46 -24.02 -5.91
C HIS A 223 -10.11 -25.38 -5.62
N GLY A 224 -9.63 -26.48 -6.21
CA GLY A 224 -10.11 -27.85 -6.00
C GLY A 224 -11.53 -28.15 -6.50
N GLY A 225 -12.16 -27.18 -7.19
CA GLY A 225 -13.56 -27.25 -7.60
C GLY A 225 -13.72 -27.41 -9.10
N LEU A 226 -14.95 -27.67 -9.55
CA LEU A 226 -15.30 -27.65 -10.97
C LEU A 226 -15.70 -26.23 -11.38
N GLN A 227 -14.92 -25.62 -12.28
CA GLN A 227 -15.29 -24.37 -12.92
C GLN A 227 -15.43 -24.57 -14.43
N ARG A 228 -16.57 -24.17 -15.00
CA ARG A 228 -16.83 -24.30 -16.45
C ARG A 228 -16.71 -22.98 -17.21
N ARG A 229 -16.88 -21.85 -16.53
CA ARG A 229 -16.93 -20.51 -17.12
C ARG A 229 -16.13 -19.52 -16.27
N ILE A 230 -15.53 -18.53 -16.92
CA ILE A 230 -15.01 -17.32 -16.28
C ILE A 230 -16.03 -16.19 -16.40
N ALA A 231 -16.12 -15.38 -15.36
CA ALA A 231 -16.83 -14.11 -15.44
C ALA A 231 -15.94 -13.07 -16.14
N SER A 232 -16.55 -12.04 -16.73
CA SER A 232 -15.77 -10.93 -17.28
C SER A 232 -14.92 -10.27 -16.20
N THR A 233 -13.65 -10.01 -16.50
CA THR A 233 -12.77 -9.19 -15.66
C THR A 233 -12.94 -7.74 -16.06
N ARG A 234 -13.34 -6.90 -15.10
CA ARG A 234 -13.54 -5.47 -15.25
C ARG A 234 -12.58 -4.67 -14.40
N HIS A 235 -12.08 -3.57 -14.94
CA HIS A 235 -11.31 -2.57 -14.23
C HIS A 235 -12.16 -1.32 -14.07
N LEU A 236 -12.33 -0.87 -12.82
CA LEU A 236 -12.96 0.39 -12.52
C LEU A 236 -11.92 1.49 -12.74
N THR A 237 -12.22 2.36 -13.69
CA THR A 237 -11.33 3.45 -14.09
C THR A 237 -11.95 4.79 -13.74
N MET A 238 -11.13 5.83 -13.72
CA MET A 238 -11.57 7.19 -13.52
C MET A 238 -10.92 8.09 -14.57
N PRO A 239 -11.66 8.55 -15.59
CA PRO A 239 -11.18 9.53 -16.55
C PRO A 239 -10.54 10.75 -15.86
N ARG A 240 -9.40 11.21 -16.37
CA ARG A 240 -8.60 12.29 -15.75
C ARG A 240 -9.41 13.57 -15.49
N GLY A 241 -10.30 13.96 -16.41
CA GLY A 241 -11.17 15.12 -16.23
C GLY A 241 -12.07 15.00 -15.00
N MET A 242 -12.62 13.81 -14.77
CA MET A 242 -13.49 13.52 -13.65
C MET A 242 -12.72 13.40 -12.33
N ALA A 243 -11.52 12.80 -12.37
CA ALA A 243 -10.60 12.78 -11.23
C ALA A 243 -10.29 14.20 -10.75
N ARG A 244 -10.07 15.15 -11.67
CA ARG A 244 -9.87 16.57 -11.36
C ARG A 244 -11.12 17.23 -10.79
N THR A 245 -12.29 16.97 -11.35
CA THR A 245 -13.56 17.50 -10.83
C THR A 245 -13.81 17.04 -9.41
N VAL A 246 -13.74 15.73 -9.15
CA VAL A 246 -13.91 15.16 -7.81
C VAL A 246 -12.86 15.66 -6.82
N ALA A 247 -11.60 15.80 -7.24
CA ALA A 247 -10.54 16.36 -6.39
C ALA A 247 -10.76 17.84 -5.99
N ARG A 248 -11.50 18.62 -6.79
CA ARG A 248 -11.86 20.00 -6.46
C ARG A 248 -12.98 20.09 -5.41
N HIS A 249 -13.83 19.05 -5.32
CA HIS A 249 -15.04 19.07 -4.49
C HIS A 249 -14.96 18.22 -3.22
N LEU A 250 -13.95 17.35 -3.06
CA LEU A 250 -13.69 16.69 -1.78
C LEU A 250 -12.65 17.45 -0.95
N PRO A 251 -12.84 17.52 0.38
CA PRO A 251 -11.78 17.96 1.26
C PRO A 251 -10.56 17.06 1.07
N ARG A 252 -9.38 17.66 1.05
CA ARG A 252 -8.12 16.92 1.02
C ARG A 252 -8.07 16.05 2.28
N SER A 253 -7.77 14.75 2.13
CA SER A 253 -7.67 13.82 3.26
C SER A 253 -6.74 14.41 4.32
N GLY A 254 -7.26 14.66 5.52
CA GLY A 254 -6.57 15.36 6.62
C GLY A 254 -7.11 16.76 6.97
N SER A 255 -8.12 17.29 6.26
CA SER A 255 -8.66 18.64 6.51
C SER A 255 -9.86 18.70 7.47
N VAL A 256 -10.38 17.57 7.95
CA VAL A 256 -11.54 17.57 8.86
C VAL A 256 -11.04 17.34 10.28
N ARG A 257 -10.88 18.44 11.03
CA ARG A 257 -10.89 18.37 12.50
C ARG A 257 -12.37 18.25 12.93
N PRO A 258 -12.73 17.38 13.90
CA PRO A 258 -14.12 17.20 14.35
C PRO A 258 -14.73 18.41 15.10
N THR A 259 -14.10 19.57 15.04
CA THR A 259 -14.51 20.79 15.73
C THR A 259 -14.49 21.95 14.75
N ALA A 260 -15.53 22.01 13.92
CA ALA A 260 -15.94 23.26 13.31
C ALA A 260 -17.47 23.23 13.29
N LEU A 261 -18.05 23.74 14.37
CA LEU A 261 -19.46 24.11 14.40
C LEU A 261 -19.76 25.00 13.19
N GLU A 262 -20.97 24.84 12.69
CA GLU A 262 -21.63 25.66 11.70
C GLU A 262 -21.29 27.15 11.89
N SER A 263 -20.47 27.72 11.01
CA SER A 263 -20.53 29.17 10.81
C SER A 263 -21.60 29.40 9.75
N SER A 264 -22.76 29.87 10.20
CA SER A 264 -23.79 30.49 9.37
C SER A 264 -23.12 31.53 8.46
N ASN A 265 -22.92 31.17 7.19
CA ASN A 265 -22.71 32.10 6.06
C ASN A 265 -22.70 31.31 4.74
N SER A 266 -23.87 31.33 4.09
CA SER A 266 -24.14 30.92 2.70
C SER A 266 -23.24 31.68 1.69
N PRO A 267 -23.02 31.17 0.45
CA PRO A 267 -21.78 31.36 -0.28
C PRO A 267 -21.70 32.72 -0.99
N ARG A 268 -20.58 33.42 -0.82
CA ARG A 268 -20.20 34.54 -1.71
C ARG A 268 -19.36 34.04 -2.88
N ARG A 269 -19.63 34.67 -4.02
CA ARG A 269 -19.23 34.36 -5.41
C ARG A 269 -17.74 34.07 -5.62
N ALA A 270 -17.46 33.44 -6.77
CA ALA A 270 -16.16 33.19 -7.36
C ALA A 270 -15.15 34.33 -7.14
N GLY A 271 -14.22 34.12 -6.20
CA GLY A 271 -13.07 34.96 -5.96
C GLY A 271 -11.80 34.14 -6.11
N THR A 272 -10.99 34.53 -7.10
CA THR A 272 -9.55 34.26 -7.28
C THR A 272 -8.85 33.47 -6.16
N SER A 273 -8.21 32.36 -6.56
CA SER A 273 -7.31 31.55 -5.74
C SER A 273 -6.53 32.41 -4.74
N LYS A 274 -6.79 32.25 -3.43
CA LYS A 274 -5.92 32.79 -2.39
C LYS A 274 -4.55 32.15 -2.59
N ARG A 275 -3.66 32.89 -3.23
CA ARG A 275 -2.23 32.60 -3.37
C ARG A 275 -1.74 32.27 -1.96
N ARG A 276 -1.39 31.00 -1.72
CA ARG A 276 -0.77 30.61 -0.45
C ARG A 276 0.39 31.58 -0.20
N PRO A 277 0.52 32.19 0.98
CA PRO A 277 1.68 33.03 1.25
C PRO A 277 2.91 32.16 0.98
N LYS A 278 3.74 32.60 0.03
CA LYS A 278 5.02 31.95 -0.22
C LYS A 278 5.77 32.03 1.10
N LEU A 279 6.11 30.88 1.69
CA LEU A 279 7.05 30.90 2.81
C LEU A 279 8.29 31.67 2.36
N PRO A 280 8.88 32.52 3.22
CA PRO A 280 10.07 33.26 2.88
C PRO A 280 11.15 32.27 2.39
N PRO A 281 11.96 32.65 1.39
CA PRO A 281 13.05 31.81 0.93
C PRO A 281 13.97 31.48 2.10
N ILE A 282 14.41 30.22 2.18
CA ILE A 282 15.35 29.78 3.23
C ILE A 282 16.68 30.50 2.96
N PRO A 283 17.30 31.20 3.94
CA PRO A 283 18.57 31.88 3.71
C PRO A 283 19.69 30.92 3.30
N LEU A 284 20.61 31.38 2.44
CA LEU A 284 21.63 30.53 1.82
C LEU A 284 22.55 29.84 2.83
N ALA A 285 22.88 30.50 3.95
CA ALA A 285 23.70 29.92 5.01
C ALA A 285 23.08 28.62 5.58
N TRP A 286 21.76 28.61 5.79
CA TRP A 286 21.03 27.43 6.26
C TRP A 286 20.95 26.32 5.22
N GLN A 287 20.90 26.67 3.93
CA GLN A 287 20.95 25.69 2.85
C GLN A 287 22.33 25.03 2.75
N LYS A 288 23.41 25.82 2.88
CA LYS A 288 24.79 25.33 2.89
C LYS A 288 25.06 24.42 4.09
N LEU A 289 24.61 24.80 5.28
CA LEU A 289 24.73 23.97 6.48
C LEU A 289 23.99 22.63 6.31
N ALA A 290 22.75 22.66 5.79
CA ALA A 290 22.00 21.44 5.50
C ALA A 290 22.72 20.54 4.48
N ALA A 291 23.32 21.12 3.44
CA ALA A 291 24.09 20.36 2.46
C ALA A 291 25.32 19.68 3.09
N GLN A 292 26.07 20.38 3.96
CA GLN A 292 27.20 19.81 4.69
C GLN A 292 26.79 18.69 5.67
N VAL A 293 25.58 18.72 6.22
CA VAL A 293 25.07 17.61 7.03
C VAL A 293 24.78 16.40 6.14
N VAL A 294 24.19 16.62 4.96
CA VAL A 294 23.89 15.54 4.01
C VAL A 294 25.15 14.89 3.44
N THR A 295 26.27 15.61 3.30
CA THR A 295 27.54 15.01 2.89
C THR A 295 28.07 14.00 3.91
N VAL A 296 27.82 14.23 5.21
CA VAL A 296 28.26 13.32 6.29
C VAL A 296 27.22 12.23 6.57
N LEU A 297 25.94 12.56 6.46
CA LEU A 297 24.81 11.65 6.69
C LEU A 297 23.88 11.62 5.46
N PRO A 298 24.25 10.88 4.39
CA PRO A 298 23.52 10.89 3.12
C PRO A 298 22.04 10.49 3.24
N HIS A 299 21.72 9.62 4.20
CA HIS A 299 20.35 9.16 4.45
C HIS A 299 19.40 10.29 4.91
N LEU A 300 19.92 11.40 5.47
CA LEU A 300 19.11 12.57 5.81
C LEU A 300 18.67 13.38 4.57
N GLY A 301 19.34 13.19 3.43
CA GLY A 301 19.03 13.80 2.13
C GLY A 301 17.94 13.08 1.33
N GLN A 302 17.43 11.94 1.80
CA GLN A 302 16.36 11.19 1.12
C GLN A 302 15.01 11.94 1.10
N ARG A 303 14.84 12.96 1.94
CA ARG A 303 13.73 13.93 1.90
C ARG A 303 14.25 15.29 1.42
N HIS A 304 13.35 16.17 0.98
CA HIS A 304 13.71 17.51 0.51
C HIS A 304 14.66 18.27 1.46
N LEU A 305 15.84 18.68 0.95
CA LEU A 305 16.87 19.44 1.68
C LEU A 305 16.32 20.65 2.46
N GLY A 306 15.30 21.32 1.90
CA GLY A 306 14.65 22.46 2.54
C GLY A 306 13.95 22.13 3.87
N ASN A 307 13.57 20.87 4.12
CA ASN A 307 13.00 20.48 5.41
C ASN A 307 14.07 20.37 6.50
N LEU A 308 15.27 19.90 6.16
CA LEU A 308 16.42 19.86 7.07
C LEU A 308 16.87 21.29 7.41
N ALA A 309 17.02 22.15 6.40
CA ALA A 309 17.39 23.55 6.62
C ALA A 309 16.38 24.28 7.53
N ARG A 310 15.08 24.09 7.31
CA ARG A 310 14.04 24.65 8.20
C ARG A 310 14.04 24.04 9.61
N GLY A 311 14.43 22.79 9.75
CA GLY A 311 14.59 22.14 11.05
C GLY A 311 15.75 22.73 11.84
N LEU A 312 16.89 22.92 11.18
CA LEU A 312 18.08 23.55 11.75
C LEU A 312 17.82 25.01 12.16
N MET A 313 17.04 25.77 11.38
CA MET A 313 16.63 27.14 11.73
C MET A 313 15.84 27.25 13.06
N ARG A 314 15.31 26.15 13.58
CA ARG A 314 14.57 26.14 14.86
C ARG A 314 15.45 25.85 16.06
N LEU A 315 16.72 25.54 15.82
CA LEU A 315 17.70 25.24 16.86
C LEU A 315 18.46 26.53 17.20
N PRO A 316 18.93 26.69 18.45
CA PRO A 316 19.74 27.83 18.87
C PRO A 316 21.18 27.69 18.36
N ILE A 317 21.35 27.61 17.03
CA ILE A 317 22.65 27.49 16.37
C ILE A 317 22.84 28.62 15.37
N ASP A 318 24.07 29.08 15.25
CA ASP A 318 24.45 30.03 14.22
C ASP A 318 25.07 29.29 13.01
N PRO A 319 24.46 29.37 11.80
CA PRO A 319 24.97 28.67 10.61
C PRO A 319 26.32 29.18 10.11
N THR A 320 26.83 30.32 10.60
CA THR A 320 28.21 30.77 10.31
C THR A 320 29.26 30.13 11.23
N ASN A 321 28.87 29.71 12.43
CA ASN A 321 29.78 29.16 13.44
C ASN A 321 29.72 27.63 13.54
N TRP A 322 28.66 27.02 12.98
CA TRP A 322 28.47 25.57 12.96
C TRP A 322 28.64 25.01 11.55
N THR A 323 29.32 23.86 11.46
CA THR A 323 29.46 23.09 10.23
C THR A 323 28.75 21.74 10.36
N GLY A 324 28.36 21.14 9.23
CA GLY A 324 27.71 19.82 9.21
C GLY A 324 28.51 18.74 9.95
N PRO A 325 29.82 18.56 9.66
CA PRO A 325 30.69 17.62 10.40
C PRO A 325 30.77 17.91 11.90
N ARG A 326 30.79 19.18 12.32
CA ARG A 326 30.85 19.56 13.73
C ARG A 326 29.59 19.14 14.48
N LEU A 327 28.42 19.26 13.85
CA LEU A 327 27.14 18.81 14.43
C LEU A 327 27.09 17.28 14.60
N VAL A 328 27.57 16.53 13.60
CA VAL A 328 27.60 15.05 13.68
C VAL A 328 28.58 14.59 14.77
N ARG A 329 29.78 15.17 14.81
CA ARG A 329 30.77 14.86 15.83
C ARG A 329 30.31 15.20 17.25
N LEU A 330 29.54 16.29 17.41
CA LEU A 330 28.93 16.64 18.68
C LEU A 330 27.97 15.53 19.17
N ILE A 331 27.12 15.01 18.27
CA ILE A 331 26.21 13.90 18.59
C ILE A 331 27.00 12.65 18.97
N GLU A 332 28.05 12.32 18.21
CA GLU A 332 28.90 11.15 18.50
C GLU A 332 29.62 11.23 19.85
N LEU A 333 30.09 12.43 20.24
CA LEU A 333 30.71 12.65 21.55
C LEU A 333 29.69 12.50 22.69
N ASN A 334 28.54 13.15 22.57
CA ASN A 334 27.48 13.06 23.56
C ASN A 334 26.91 11.62 23.68
N ASN A 335 26.80 10.89 22.57
CA ASN A 335 26.35 9.50 22.60
C ASN A 335 27.38 8.58 23.28
N ARG A 336 28.69 8.82 23.05
CA ARG A 336 29.76 8.07 23.74
C ARG A 336 29.75 8.29 25.24
N GLU A 337 29.66 9.54 25.69
CA GLU A 337 29.63 9.88 27.11
C GLU A 337 28.39 9.30 27.82
N LYS A 338 27.24 9.29 27.14
CA LYS A 338 25.99 8.73 27.68
C LYS A 338 25.83 7.22 27.47
N GLY A 339 26.82 6.55 26.88
CA GLY A 339 26.72 5.13 26.53
C GLY A 339 25.54 4.79 25.61
N MET A 340 25.05 5.76 24.82
CA MET A 340 23.89 5.59 23.95
C MET A 340 24.32 4.99 22.61
N THR A 341 23.78 3.82 22.26
CA THR A 341 23.90 3.24 20.93
C THR A 341 22.78 3.77 20.01
N GLN A 342 23.05 3.83 18.71
CA GLN A 342 22.01 4.25 17.76
C GLN A 342 20.92 3.17 17.65
N PRO A 343 19.62 3.56 17.63
CA PRO A 343 18.51 2.62 17.50
C PRO A 343 18.50 1.95 16.11
N GLU A 344 18.22 0.63 16.07
CA GLU A 344 18.17 -0.17 14.83
C GLU A 344 17.01 0.24 13.89
N SER A 345 15.95 0.87 14.41
CA SER A 345 14.81 1.33 13.64
C SER A 345 14.24 2.63 14.17
N VAL A 346 14.07 3.62 13.29
CA VAL A 346 13.61 4.97 13.65
C VAL A 346 12.46 5.40 12.76
N ARG A 347 11.35 5.83 13.37
CA ARG A 347 10.15 6.34 12.65
C ARG A 347 10.44 7.58 11.78
N SER A 348 11.44 8.38 12.15
CA SER A 348 11.89 9.56 11.40
C SER A 348 13.36 9.87 11.71
N THR A 349 14.26 9.57 10.77
CA THR A 349 15.69 9.83 10.92
C THR A 349 15.99 11.34 11.05
N LEU A 350 15.26 12.18 10.32
CA LEU A 350 15.35 13.65 10.46
C LEU A 350 14.91 14.13 11.85
N GLY A 351 13.83 13.56 12.39
CA GLY A 351 13.31 13.95 13.70
C GLY A 351 14.29 13.58 14.81
N LEU A 352 14.85 12.37 14.74
CA LEU A 352 15.88 11.91 15.67
C LEU A 352 17.12 12.79 15.61
N PHE A 353 17.63 13.09 14.41
CA PHE A 353 18.79 13.98 14.25
C PHE A 353 18.56 15.35 14.87
N LEU A 354 17.43 16.02 14.57
CA LEU A 354 17.13 17.33 15.15
C LEU A 354 16.98 17.29 16.68
N HIS A 355 16.39 16.21 17.21
CA HIS A 355 16.28 15.98 18.64
C HIS A 355 17.66 15.80 19.29
N GLN A 356 18.53 15.00 18.69
CA GLN A 356 19.89 14.77 19.18
C GLN A 356 20.71 16.06 19.16
N VAL A 357 20.66 16.85 18.08
CA VAL A 357 21.34 18.16 18.05
C VAL A 357 20.82 19.07 19.16
N HIS A 358 19.50 19.19 19.32
CA HIS A 358 18.91 19.99 20.40
C HIS A 358 19.36 19.54 21.79
N ALA A 359 19.35 18.22 22.05
CA ALA A 359 19.79 17.64 23.31
C ALA A 359 21.29 17.87 23.58
N CYS A 360 22.12 17.81 22.53
CA CYS A 360 23.56 18.06 22.65
C CYS A 360 23.87 19.54 22.88
N LEU A 361 23.12 20.47 22.28
CA LEU A 361 23.30 21.91 22.52
C LEU A 361 22.94 22.30 23.96
N ALA A 362 21.95 21.64 24.55
CA ALA A 362 21.67 21.76 25.98
C ALA A 362 22.79 21.18 26.86
N TRP A 363 23.51 20.16 26.37
CA TRP A 363 24.67 19.57 27.06
C TRP A 363 25.91 20.47 26.97
N THR A 364 26.21 21.08 25.81
CA THR A 364 27.36 22.00 25.66
C THR A 364 27.24 23.26 26.53
N ASN A 365 26.02 23.71 26.83
CA ASN A 365 25.79 24.82 27.76
C ASN A 365 26.09 24.49 29.24
N ARG A 366 26.31 23.22 29.60
CA ARG A 366 26.66 22.79 30.97
C ARG A 366 28.16 22.58 31.20
N ASP A 367 28.98 22.47 30.15
CA ASP A 367 30.42 22.19 30.28
C ASP A 367 31.28 23.25 29.55
N PRO A 368 31.97 24.14 30.29
CA PRO A 368 32.87 25.15 29.73
C PRO A 368 34.05 24.57 28.93
N ASN A 369 34.36 23.27 29.04
CA ASN A 369 35.49 22.63 28.36
C ASN A 369 35.16 22.06 26.96
N GLY A 370 33.91 21.69 26.67
CA GLY A 370 33.48 21.20 25.35
C GLY A 370 33.59 22.23 24.22
N ASP A 371 33.63 23.51 24.60
CA ASP A 371 33.69 24.65 23.70
C ASP A 371 35.11 24.95 23.17
N ARG A 372 36.14 24.43 23.86
CA ARG A 372 37.56 24.55 23.45
C ARG A 372 37.96 23.51 22.41
N GLU A 373 37.51 22.26 22.57
CA GLU A 373 37.79 21.15 21.65
C GLU A 373 37.12 21.36 20.29
N THR A 374 35.92 21.94 20.30
CA THR A 374 35.17 22.26 19.08
C THR A 374 35.67 23.53 18.37
N ARG A 375 36.31 24.46 19.09
CA ARG A 375 37.01 25.63 18.50
C ARG A 375 38.38 25.28 17.92
N ARG A 376 39.17 24.40 18.56
CA ARG A 376 40.52 24.01 18.07
C ARG A 376 40.50 23.38 16.68
N ILE A 377 39.43 22.66 16.32
CA ILE A 377 39.38 21.87 15.09
C ILE A 377 38.76 22.64 13.91
N GLY A 378 38.05 23.75 14.17
CA GLY A 378 37.61 24.67 13.12
C GLY A 378 38.76 25.44 12.45
N GLY A 379 39.93 25.51 13.09
CA GLY A 379 41.13 26.19 12.59
C GLY A 379 42.16 25.30 11.91
N SER A 380 42.08 23.96 12.00
CA SER A 380 43.14 23.05 11.52
C SER A 380 42.74 22.16 10.33
N GLY A 381 41.59 22.39 9.70
CA GLY A 381 41.04 21.52 8.66
C GLY A 381 41.33 21.89 7.20
N LEU A 382 42.05 22.98 6.91
CA LEU A 382 42.33 23.41 5.53
C LEU A 382 43.73 23.02 5.00
N ALA A 383 44.54 22.27 5.75
CA ALA A 383 45.91 21.96 5.35
C ALA A 383 46.27 20.46 5.26
N SER A 384 45.34 19.51 5.43
CA SER A 384 45.68 18.09 5.30
C SER A 384 44.53 17.26 4.74
N ALA A 385 44.42 17.25 3.42
CA ALA A 385 43.77 16.19 2.64
C ALA A 385 44.20 16.29 1.16
N ALA A 386 45.51 16.31 0.94
CA ALA A 386 46.11 15.95 -0.34
C ALA A 386 46.93 14.69 -0.10
N GLN A 387 46.27 13.53 -0.09
CA GLN A 387 46.91 12.26 -0.40
C GLN A 387 45.88 11.30 -1.02
N PRO A 388 46.11 10.81 -2.25
CA PRO A 388 45.19 9.92 -2.94
C PRO A 388 45.28 8.50 -2.37
N TYR A 389 44.15 7.79 -2.43
CA TYR A 389 44.13 6.35 -2.34
C TYR A 389 44.73 5.79 -3.63
N GLU A 390 45.93 5.22 -3.57
CA GLU A 390 46.38 4.29 -4.61
C GLU A 390 46.06 2.87 -4.15
N ARG A 391 45.19 2.21 -4.92
CA ARG A 391 45.12 0.74 -4.98
C ARG A 391 45.39 0.39 -6.43
N GLY A 392 46.53 -0.24 -6.68
CA GLY A 392 47.05 -0.48 -8.02
C GLY A 392 46.18 -1.40 -8.87
N ALA A 393 46.14 -1.09 -10.16
CA ALA A 393 46.14 -2.06 -11.25
C ALA A 393 46.52 -1.35 -12.56
N GLY A 394 47.69 -1.68 -13.10
CA GLY A 394 47.97 -1.74 -14.54
C GLY A 394 47.93 -0.43 -15.35
N ALA A 395 49.12 0.05 -15.72
CA ALA A 395 49.33 1.08 -16.72
C ALA A 395 48.82 0.68 -18.13
N ASP A 396 48.25 1.66 -18.86
CA ASP A 396 48.52 1.88 -20.29
C ASP A 396 48.47 3.40 -20.58
N PRO A 397 49.60 4.05 -20.95
CA PRO A 397 49.70 5.51 -21.06
C PRO A 397 49.52 5.98 -22.51
N ARG A 398 48.26 6.18 -22.95
CA ARG A 398 47.95 7.01 -24.13
C ARG A 398 46.58 7.69 -24.01
N ALA A 399 46.53 8.86 -23.36
CA ALA A 399 45.67 10.00 -23.70
C ALA A 399 45.67 11.03 -22.55
N ILE A 400 46.64 11.93 -22.54
CA ILE A 400 46.54 13.24 -21.88
C ILE A 400 46.60 14.30 -22.98
N GLU A 401 45.93 15.42 -22.72
CA GLU A 401 45.81 16.65 -23.50
C GLU A 401 44.65 16.64 -24.52
N ILE A 402 43.69 17.57 -24.47
CA ILE A 402 43.91 19.01 -24.33
C ILE A 402 42.86 19.66 -23.40
N ALA A 403 43.38 20.53 -22.54
CA ALA A 403 42.67 21.41 -21.65
C ALA A 403 41.95 22.57 -22.38
N GLY A 404 40.83 23.00 -21.81
CA GLY A 404 40.53 24.41 -21.56
C GLY A 404 40.05 25.26 -22.73
N ARG A 405 38.86 25.85 -22.57
CA ARG A 405 38.55 27.30 -22.67
C ARG A 405 37.02 27.46 -22.78
N LEU A 406 36.40 28.06 -21.77
CA LEU A 406 36.05 29.49 -21.64
C LEU A 406 34.59 29.75 -22.08
N TYR A 407 33.86 30.40 -21.17
CA TYR A 407 32.92 31.49 -21.39
C TYR A 407 31.94 31.43 -22.60
N LEU A 408 30.65 31.38 -22.25
CA LEU A 408 29.53 31.98 -22.99
C LEU A 408 29.87 33.44 -23.42
N PRO A 409 29.23 34.04 -24.46
CA PRO A 409 27.82 33.82 -24.86
C PRO A 409 27.51 33.87 -26.37
N ASN A 410 26.29 33.44 -26.71
CA ASN A 410 25.32 34.19 -27.54
C ASN A 410 23.91 33.78 -27.14
#